data_AF-A0A2V9GCY4-F1
#
_entry.id   AF-A0A2V9GCY4-F1
#
_cell.length_a   1.000
_cell.length_b   1.000
_cell.length_c   1.000
_cell.angle_alpha   90.00
_cell.angle_beta   90.00
_cell.angle_gamma   90.00
#
_symmetry.space_group_name_H-M   'P 1'
#
loop_
_entity.id
_entity.type
_entity.pdbx_description
1 polymer ?
#
loop_
_entity_poly.entity_id
_entity_poly.type
_entity_poly.pdbx_seq_one_letter_code
_entity_poly.pdbx_strand_id
1 'polypeptide(L)'
;MWANWHVNIASATSMAGESPLFALLNHLWGWSRSSRRYRANKAQTRGANWRARPAPKEMPMNTAATPFVECEQVHAGLAVTDIAAAIDFYTKKLGFKLAFTWGDPPTFAGVNFDKVQMFLRKGTPDPKGCVVYFLVGDADQLYEFHRANDVTIAEPIDDRPYGIRDYVVRDLHGYYLSFGHHLFNAGPSIKIERVDVPVRLEKRLAALLEDLAKHKRMSVNSCLEEMLLHTNDGVGPHTQTTLRHIQELKKKHGIDYDSHASYRFAEE
;
A
#
# COMPACT_ATOMS: atom_id res chain seq x y z
N MET A 1 24.49 4.09 -13.47
CA MET A 1 24.41 5.42 -12.84
C MET A 1 22.96 5.62 -12.43
N TRP A 2 22.64 5.38 -11.16
CA TRP A 2 21.30 5.54 -10.60
C TRP A 2 21.36 6.73 -9.64
N ALA A 3 20.48 7.71 -9.84
CA ALA A 3 20.42 8.94 -9.07
C ALA A 3 19.48 8.75 -7.87
N ASN A 4 20.02 8.93 -6.66
CA ASN A 4 19.29 9.00 -5.41
C ASN A 4 18.45 10.28 -5.34
N TRP A 5 17.17 10.15 -5.02
CA TRP A 5 16.35 11.25 -4.52
C TRP A 5 16.23 11.12 -3.00
N HIS A 6 16.87 12.03 -2.27
CA HIS A 6 16.67 12.22 -0.83
C HIS A 6 15.46 13.13 -0.61
N VAL A 7 14.49 12.67 0.18
CA VAL A 7 13.48 13.54 0.80
C VAL A 7 13.98 13.92 2.18
N ASN A 8 14.19 15.22 2.37
CA ASN A 8 14.59 15.85 3.62
C ASN A 8 13.34 16.01 4.50
N ILE A 9 13.24 15.27 5.61
CA ILE A 9 12.19 15.51 6.62
C ILE A 9 12.82 16.40 7.70
N ALA A 10 12.47 17.69 7.66
CA ALA A 10 12.78 18.63 8.73
C ALA A 10 12.00 18.26 9.99
N SER A 11 12.72 18.27 11.11
CA SER A 11 12.21 18.05 12.46
C SER A 11 11.18 19.11 12.87
N ALA A 12 10.03 18.67 13.39
CA ALA A 12 9.18 19.50 14.24
C ALA A 12 8.90 18.74 15.54
N THR A 13 9.47 19.28 16.62
CA THR A 13 9.39 18.79 17.99
C THR A 13 8.02 19.13 18.59
N SER A 14 7.41 18.13 19.24
CA SER A 14 6.56 18.25 20.44
C SER A 14 5.47 19.33 20.48
N MET A 15 4.20 18.91 20.34
CA MET A 15 3.13 19.31 21.27
C MET A 15 2.16 18.15 21.49
N ALA A 16 1.84 17.91 22.76
CA ALA A 16 0.96 16.86 23.23
C ALA A 16 -0.46 17.06 22.68
N GLY A 17 -0.95 16.05 21.96
CA GLY A 17 -2.33 15.92 21.50
C GLY A 17 -2.51 14.49 21.01
N GLU A 18 -3.41 13.75 21.64
CA GLU A 18 -3.69 12.35 21.32
C GLU A 18 -4.07 12.21 19.83
N SER A 19 -3.38 11.30 19.13
CA SER A 19 -3.62 11.01 17.70
C SER A 19 -4.95 10.28 17.51
N PRO A 20 -5.82 10.70 16.55
CA PRO A 20 -7.11 10.08 16.31
C PRO A 20 -7.03 8.67 15.68
N LEU A 21 -5.82 8.15 15.41
CA LEU A 21 -5.61 6.80 14.90
C LEU A 21 -5.65 5.69 15.97
N PHE A 22 -5.60 6.04 17.26
CA PHE A 22 -5.61 5.04 18.36
C PHE A 22 -7.03 4.65 18.84
N ALA A 23 -8.08 5.39 18.44
CA ALA A 23 -9.45 5.16 18.89
C ALA A 23 -10.24 4.16 18.02
N LEU A 24 -9.76 3.80 16.82
CA LEU A 24 -10.49 2.92 15.90
C LEU A 24 -10.25 1.41 16.14
N LEU A 25 -9.25 1.04 16.96
CA LEU A 25 -8.86 -0.36 17.18
C LEU A 25 -9.48 -1.02 18.44
N ASN A 26 -10.18 -0.26 19.30
CA ASN A 26 -10.78 -0.79 20.53
C ASN A 26 -12.24 -1.26 20.40
N HIS A 27 -12.88 -1.10 19.24
CA HIS A 27 -14.30 -1.47 19.07
C HIS A 27 -14.56 -2.86 18.47
N LEU A 28 -13.51 -3.64 18.15
CA LEU A 28 -13.66 -4.99 17.56
C LEU A 28 -13.27 -6.16 18.49
N TRP A 29 -12.82 -5.91 19.71
CA TRP A 29 -12.52 -6.97 20.68
C TRP A 29 -13.00 -6.60 22.09
N GLY A 30 -14.18 -7.09 22.45
CA GLY A 30 -14.77 -6.90 23.78
C GLY A 30 -13.97 -7.63 24.87
N TRP A 31 -13.20 -6.89 25.65
CA TRP A 31 -12.69 -7.32 26.94
C TRP A 31 -13.31 -6.49 28.07
N SER A 32 -14.19 -7.13 28.82
CA SER A 32 -14.78 -6.63 30.06
C SER A 32 -13.68 -6.50 31.14
N ARG A 33 -13.43 -5.27 31.62
CA ARG A 33 -12.64 -5.03 32.84
C ARG A 33 -13.60 -4.69 33.99
N SER A 34 -13.95 -5.69 34.78
CA SER A 34 -14.56 -5.47 36.10
C SER A 34 -13.52 -4.90 37.07
N SER A 35 -13.70 -3.65 37.50
CA SER A 35 -12.85 -2.97 38.48
C SER A 35 -13.34 -3.24 39.91
N ARG A 36 -12.62 -4.12 40.64
CA ARG A 36 -12.82 -4.28 42.09
C ARG A 36 -11.84 -3.37 42.84
N ARG A 37 -12.36 -2.30 43.46
CA ARG A 37 -11.62 -1.39 44.35
C ARG A 37 -11.21 -2.13 45.62
N TYR A 38 -9.91 -2.23 45.90
CA TYR A 38 -9.40 -2.70 47.19
C TYR A 38 -9.09 -1.50 48.08
N ARG A 39 -9.79 -1.39 49.23
CA ARG A 39 -9.50 -0.43 50.30
C ARG A 39 -8.34 -0.96 51.14
N ALA A 40 -7.27 -0.20 51.28
CA ALA A 40 -6.19 -0.50 52.23
C ALA A 40 -6.51 0.12 53.61
N ASN A 41 -6.61 -0.74 54.63
CA ASN A 41 -6.72 -0.36 56.04
C ASN A 41 -5.36 0.10 56.58
N LYS A 42 -5.31 1.26 57.25
CA LYS A 42 -4.16 1.71 58.03
C LYS A 42 -4.09 0.88 59.31
N ALA A 43 -3.01 0.11 59.48
CA ALA A 43 -2.64 -0.49 60.75
C ALA A 43 -1.27 0.06 61.20
N GLN A 44 -1.21 0.21 62.52
CA GLN A 44 -0.35 1.06 63.32
C GLN A 44 1.06 0.48 63.50
N THR A 45 2.05 1.36 63.45
CA THR A 45 3.50 1.08 63.61
C THR A 45 3.85 0.65 65.03
N ARG A 46 4.64 -0.43 65.17
CA ARG A 46 5.50 -0.69 66.33
C ARG A 46 6.90 -1.10 65.84
N GLY A 47 7.92 -0.48 66.43
CA GLY A 47 9.29 -0.46 65.92
C GLY A 47 9.99 -1.81 65.98
N ALA A 48 10.80 -2.06 64.95
CA ALA A 48 11.79 -3.12 64.92
C ALA A 48 13.09 -2.56 64.30
N ASN A 49 14.20 -2.88 64.96
CA ASN A 49 15.56 -2.41 64.73
C ASN A 49 16.04 -2.78 63.30
N TRP A 50 16.32 -1.79 62.45
CA TRP A 50 16.84 -2.03 61.09
C TRP A 50 18.37 -2.01 61.12
N ARG A 51 19.01 -3.16 60.91
CA ARG A 51 20.39 -3.20 60.43
C ARG A 51 20.35 -3.10 58.91
N ALA A 52 21.00 -2.08 58.35
CA ALA A 52 21.06 -1.83 56.91
C ALA A 52 21.59 -3.07 56.16
N ARG A 53 20.82 -3.59 55.20
CA ARG A 53 21.33 -4.57 54.23
C ARG A 53 22.29 -3.85 53.28
N PRO A 54 23.47 -4.40 52.96
CA PRO A 54 24.31 -3.82 51.92
C PRO A 54 23.57 -3.80 50.59
N ALA A 55 23.69 -2.70 49.84
CA ALA A 55 23.07 -2.53 48.55
C ALA A 55 23.50 -3.66 47.59
N PRO A 56 22.58 -4.19 46.75
CA PRO A 56 22.95 -5.19 45.76
C PRO A 56 23.99 -4.59 44.80
N LYS A 57 25.06 -5.34 44.52
CA LYS A 57 26.05 -4.97 43.49
C LYS A 57 25.33 -4.82 42.16
N GLU A 58 25.42 -3.65 41.55
CA GLU A 58 24.96 -3.43 40.18
C GLU A 58 25.71 -4.38 39.24
N MET A 59 24.94 -5.23 38.55
CA MET A 59 25.47 -6.00 37.44
C MET A 59 25.61 -5.08 36.24
N PRO A 60 26.75 -5.07 35.52
CA PRO A 60 26.89 -4.24 34.34
C PRO A 60 25.84 -4.66 33.29
N MET A 61 24.88 -3.77 33.02
CA MET A 61 24.00 -3.91 31.86
C MET A 61 24.86 -3.72 30.62
N ASN A 62 25.11 -4.81 29.90
CA ASN A 62 25.74 -4.76 28.60
C ASN A 62 24.71 -4.21 27.61
N THR A 63 24.58 -2.90 27.53
CA THR A 63 23.70 -2.21 26.59
C THR A 63 24.38 -2.23 25.21
N ALA A 64 24.34 -3.38 24.54
CA ALA A 64 24.72 -3.45 23.15
C ALA A 64 23.84 -2.46 22.37
N ALA A 65 24.47 -1.47 21.72
CA ALA A 65 23.76 -0.50 20.91
C ALA A 65 23.01 -1.22 19.78
N THR A 66 21.71 -0.93 19.62
CA THR A 66 20.93 -1.48 18.51
C THR A 66 21.56 -1.03 17.19
N PRO A 67 21.93 -1.94 16.28
CA PRO A 67 22.51 -1.56 15.01
C PRO A 67 21.49 -0.84 14.14
N PHE A 68 21.93 0.14 13.36
CA PHE A 68 21.15 0.67 12.24
C PHE A 68 21.16 -0.36 11.11
N VAL A 69 19.97 -0.78 10.67
CA VAL A 69 19.78 -1.75 9.59
C VAL A 69 18.87 -1.12 8.55
N GLU A 70 19.33 -1.04 7.30
CA GLU A 70 18.49 -0.69 6.16
C GLU A 70 17.70 -1.94 5.73
N CYS A 71 16.38 -1.86 5.77
CA CYS A 71 15.50 -2.94 5.32
C CYS A 71 15.03 -2.63 3.90
N GLU A 72 15.50 -3.41 2.92
CA GLU A 72 15.15 -3.19 1.52
C GLU A 72 13.77 -3.72 1.15
N GLN A 73 13.39 -4.89 1.68
CA GLN A 73 12.17 -5.59 1.25
C GLN A 73 11.65 -6.61 2.26
N VAL A 74 10.37 -6.93 2.12
CA VAL A 74 9.65 -8.01 2.81
C VAL A 74 9.00 -8.91 1.77
N HIS A 75 9.08 -10.22 1.99
CA HIS A 75 8.36 -11.21 1.19
C HIS A 75 7.41 -11.99 2.09
N ALA A 76 6.12 -11.95 1.79
CA ALA A 76 5.18 -12.87 2.42
C ALA A 76 5.53 -14.30 2.01
N GLY A 77 5.37 -15.25 2.94
CA GLY A 77 5.66 -16.67 2.70
C GLY A 77 4.45 -17.51 3.05
N LEU A 78 3.92 -18.25 2.08
CA LEU A 78 2.77 -19.15 2.28
C LEU A 78 3.22 -20.61 2.20
N ALA A 79 2.73 -21.42 3.14
CA ALA A 79 2.98 -22.85 3.14
C ALA A 79 2.00 -23.55 2.20
N VAL A 80 2.51 -24.35 1.27
CA VAL A 80 1.72 -25.08 0.27
C VAL A 80 2.10 -26.56 0.30
N THR A 81 1.16 -27.46 0.00
CA THR A 81 1.47 -28.90 0.03
C THR A 81 2.28 -29.35 -1.19
N ASP A 82 2.03 -28.71 -2.33
CA ASP A 82 2.66 -29.00 -3.62
C ASP A 82 3.07 -27.68 -4.31
N ILE A 83 4.37 -27.53 -4.54
CA ILE A 83 4.94 -26.31 -5.15
C ILE A 83 4.54 -26.18 -6.61
N ALA A 84 4.51 -27.26 -7.38
CA ALA A 84 4.18 -27.21 -8.80
C ALA A 84 2.71 -26.83 -8.99
N ALA A 85 1.80 -27.44 -8.23
CA ALA A 85 0.38 -27.10 -8.25
C ALA A 85 0.12 -25.65 -7.81
N ALA A 86 0.84 -25.17 -6.79
CA ALA A 86 0.73 -23.79 -6.35
C ALA A 86 1.25 -22.81 -7.43
N ILE A 87 2.41 -23.05 -8.03
CA ILE A 87 2.92 -22.23 -9.14
C ILE A 87 1.89 -22.14 -10.27
N ASP A 88 1.31 -23.28 -10.65
CA ASP A 88 0.28 -23.33 -11.70
C ASP A 88 -0.94 -22.48 -11.33
N PHE A 89 -1.43 -22.57 -10.09
CA PHE A 89 -2.54 -21.75 -9.62
C PHE A 89 -2.18 -20.26 -9.65
N TYR A 90 -1.07 -19.86 -9.03
CA TYR A 90 -0.67 -18.45 -8.94
C TYR A 90 -0.43 -17.83 -10.32
N THR A 91 0.20 -18.56 -11.25
CA THR A 91 0.52 -18.04 -12.57
C THR A 91 -0.67 -18.05 -13.53
N LYS A 92 -1.43 -19.15 -13.59
CA LYS A 92 -2.51 -19.32 -14.56
C LYS A 92 -3.84 -18.71 -14.10
N LYS A 93 -4.13 -18.74 -12.80
CA LYS A 93 -5.42 -18.28 -12.23
C LYS A 93 -5.34 -16.87 -11.65
N LEU A 94 -4.26 -16.55 -10.94
CA LEU A 94 -4.13 -15.25 -10.25
C LEU A 94 -3.35 -14.18 -11.04
N GLY A 95 -2.64 -14.56 -12.10
CA GLY A 95 -1.90 -13.63 -12.95
C GLY A 95 -0.49 -13.28 -12.46
N PHE A 96 0.07 -14.06 -11.52
CA PHE A 96 1.46 -13.91 -11.09
C PHE A 96 2.42 -14.42 -12.16
N LYS A 97 3.70 -14.11 -12.01
CA LYS A 97 4.80 -14.67 -12.83
C LYS A 97 5.73 -15.49 -11.96
N LEU A 98 6.13 -16.66 -12.43
CA LEU A 98 7.17 -17.45 -11.77
C LEU A 98 8.50 -16.67 -11.82
N ALA A 99 9.15 -16.51 -10.68
CA ALA A 99 10.46 -15.87 -10.58
C ALA A 99 11.58 -16.91 -10.51
N PHE A 100 11.46 -17.89 -9.60
CA PHE A 100 12.43 -18.97 -9.44
C PHE A 100 11.80 -20.16 -8.70
N THR A 101 12.47 -21.31 -8.77
CA THR A 101 12.19 -22.50 -7.96
C THR A 101 13.47 -22.98 -7.28
N TRP A 102 13.33 -23.69 -6.16
CA TRP A 102 14.47 -24.28 -5.45
C TRP A 102 14.16 -25.70 -4.92
N GLY A 103 15.14 -26.59 -5.07
CA GLY A 103 15.06 -28.03 -4.76
C GLY A 103 14.68 -28.92 -5.95
N ASP A 104 14.94 -30.22 -5.83
CA ASP A 104 14.54 -31.26 -6.80
C ASP A 104 14.00 -32.52 -6.06
N PRO A 105 12.67 -32.75 -6.04
CA PRO A 105 11.62 -31.89 -6.60
C PRO A 105 11.50 -30.54 -5.85
N PRO A 106 10.96 -29.47 -6.47
CA PRO A 106 10.87 -28.15 -5.86
C PRO A 106 10.19 -28.15 -4.49
N THR A 107 10.83 -27.47 -3.53
CA THR A 107 10.32 -27.27 -2.15
C THR A 107 10.09 -25.81 -1.81
N PHE A 108 10.52 -24.91 -2.70
CA PHE A 108 10.37 -23.47 -2.53
C PHE A 108 10.28 -22.79 -3.89
N ALA A 109 9.52 -21.69 -3.98
CA ALA A 109 9.39 -20.90 -5.19
C ALA A 109 9.14 -19.43 -4.87
N GLY A 110 9.63 -18.55 -5.74
CA GLY A 110 9.26 -17.15 -5.77
C GLY A 110 8.26 -16.87 -6.89
N VAL A 111 7.18 -16.15 -6.57
CA VAL A 111 6.21 -15.66 -7.55
C VAL A 111 6.10 -14.14 -7.44
N ASN A 112 6.08 -13.47 -8.59
CA ASN A 112 6.03 -12.02 -8.69
C ASN A 112 4.63 -11.56 -9.11
N PHE A 113 4.19 -10.46 -8.53
CA PHE A 113 3.05 -9.68 -8.99
C PHE A 113 3.54 -8.28 -9.35
N ASP A 114 3.79 -8.05 -10.63
CA ASP A 114 4.55 -6.88 -11.11
C ASP A 114 5.89 -6.74 -10.36
N LYS A 115 6.07 -5.66 -9.57
CA LYS A 115 7.29 -5.37 -8.82
C LYS A 115 7.37 -6.01 -7.43
N VAL A 116 6.29 -6.62 -6.92
CA VAL A 116 6.29 -7.27 -5.60
C VAL A 116 6.48 -8.77 -5.72
N GLN A 117 7.12 -9.39 -4.74
CA GLN A 117 7.42 -10.81 -4.71
C GLN A 117 6.90 -11.47 -3.45
N MET A 118 6.35 -12.67 -3.62
CA MET A 118 5.89 -13.56 -2.55
C MET A 118 6.56 -14.93 -2.71
N PHE A 119 6.70 -15.64 -1.59
CA PHE A 119 7.29 -16.97 -1.53
C PHE A 119 6.24 -18.05 -1.25
N LEU A 120 6.42 -19.18 -1.92
CA LEU A 120 5.69 -20.41 -1.70
C LEU A 120 6.66 -21.43 -1.14
N ARG A 121 6.34 -22.03 -0.01
CA ARG A 121 7.19 -23.03 0.66
C ARG A 121 6.44 -24.32 0.88
N LYS A 122 7.06 -25.46 0.58
CA LYS A 122 6.48 -26.76 0.86
C LYS A 122 6.28 -26.93 2.37
N GLY A 123 5.08 -27.30 2.78
CA GLY A 123 4.73 -27.48 4.18
C GLY A 123 3.24 -27.71 4.39
N THR A 124 2.81 -27.60 5.64
CA THR A 124 1.40 -27.69 6.01
C THR A 124 0.77 -26.29 5.90
N PRO A 125 -0.24 -26.09 5.03
CA PRO A 125 -0.95 -24.82 4.95
C PRO A 125 -1.70 -24.48 6.24
N ASP A 126 -1.69 -23.21 6.61
CA ASP A 126 -2.53 -22.63 7.67
C ASP A 126 -3.24 -21.38 7.13
N PRO A 127 -4.35 -21.56 6.39
CA PRO A 127 -5.06 -20.45 5.74
C PRO A 127 -5.72 -19.46 6.72
N LYS A 128 -5.78 -19.78 8.02
CA LYS A 128 -6.32 -18.89 9.06
C LYS A 128 -5.24 -18.02 9.70
N GLY A 129 -3.97 -18.40 9.57
CA GLY A 129 -2.85 -17.70 10.21
C GLY A 129 -2.35 -16.47 9.44
N CYS A 130 -2.76 -16.26 8.19
CA CYS A 130 -2.24 -15.18 7.35
C CYS A 130 -3.27 -14.68 6.32
N VAL A 131 -3.23 -13.36 6.08
CA VAL A 131 -3.87 -12.67 4.95
C VAL A 131 -2.80 -11.85 4.26
N VAL A 132 -2.77 -11.86 2.92
CA VAL A 132 -1.85 -11.05 2.13
C VAL A 132 -2.64 -9.99 1.39
N TYR A 133 -2.24 -8.73 1.52
CA TYR A 133 -2.94 -7.60 0.91
C TYR A 133 -2.08 -6.95 -0.17
N PHE A 134 -2.64 -6.76 -1.36
CA PHE A 134 -1.99 -6.14 -2.50
C PHE A 134 -2.69 -4.83 -2.86
N LEU A 135 -1.93 -3.74 -2.90
CA LEU A 135 -2.37 -2.52 -3.58
C LEU A 135 -2.07 -2.63 -5.08
N VAL A 136 -3.11 -2.55 -5.88
CA VAL A 136 -3.08 -2.69 -7.34
C VAL A 136 -3.52 -1.40 -8.02
N GLY A 137 -3.21 -1.27 -9.31
CA GLY A 137 -3.62 -0.08 -10.08
C GLY A 137 -5.11 -0.05 -10.40
N ASP A 138 -5.68 -1.20 -10.77
CA ASP A 138 -7.09 -1.35 -11.16
C ASP A 138 -7.63 -2.66 -10.58
N ALA A 139 -8.35 -2.55 -9.46
CA ALA A 139 -8.94 -3.71 -8.78
C ALA A 139 -10.12 -4.30 -9.57
N ASP A 140 -10.89 -3.49 -10.29
CA ASP A 140 -12.03 -3.96 -11.10
C ASP A 140 -11.57 -4.83 -12.27
N GLN A 141 -10.53 -4.41 -12.98
CA GLN A 141 -9.96 -5.20 -14.08
C GLN A 141 -9.44 -6.55 -13.58
N LEU A 142 -8.73 -6.55 -12.45
CA LEU A 142 -8.19 -7.79 -11.88
C LEU A 142 -9.29 -8.69 -11.32
N TYR A 143 -10.34 -8.11 -10.74
CA TYR A 143 -11.51 -8.82 -10.24
C TYR A 143 -12.22 -9.60 -11.35
N GLU A 144 -12.48 -8.94 -12.48
CA GLU A 144 -13.11 -9.60 -13.63
C GLU A 144 -12.20 -10.68 -14.24
N PHE A 145 -10.88 -10.45 -14.27
CA PHE A 145 -9.92 -11.48 -14.65
C PHE A 145 -9.95 -12.70 -13.72
N HIS A 146 -9.98 -12.50 -12.39
CA HIS A 146 -10.07 -13.60 -11.43
C HIS A 146 -11.38 -14.36 -11.52
N ARG A 147 -12.51 -13.66 -11.73
CA ARG A 147 -13.82 -14.28 -11.97
C ARG A 147 -13.83 -15.13 -13.24
N ALA A 148 -13.30 -14.60 -14.34
CA ALA A 148 -13.20 -15.34 -15.60
C ALA A 148 -12.29 -16.57 -15.52
N ASN A 149 -11.39 -16.62 -14.53
CA ASN A 149 -10.52 -17.74 -14.25
C ASN A 149 -11.06 -18.70 -13.16
N ASP A 150 -12.32 -18.59 -12.74
CA ASP A 150 -12.93 -19.44 -11.70
C ASP A 150 -12.19 -19.38 -10.35
N VAL A 151 -11.59 -18.24 -10.01
CA VAL A 151 -11.00 -18.02 -8.69
C VAL A 151 -12.13 -17.85 -7.67
N THR A 152 -12.00 -18.46 -6.49
CA THR A 152 -13.01 -18.35 -5.43
C THR A 152 -12.98 -16.96 -4.83
N ILE A 153 -14.02 -16.16 -5.08
CA ILE A 153 -14.22 -14.86 -4.45
C ILE A 153 -14.80 -15.08 -3.03
N ALA A 154 -14.02 -14.75 -2.01
CA ALA A 154 -14.44 -14.81 -0.61
C ALA A 154 -15.27 -13.59 -0.21
N GLU A 155 -14.88 -12.42 -0.69
CA GLU A 155 -15.59 -11.16 -0.49
C GLU A 155 -15.66 -10.42 -1.83
N PRO A 156 -16.86 -10.01 -2.28
CA PRO A 156 -17.02 -9.31 -3.55
C PRO A 156 -16.38 -7.93 -3.50
N ILE A 157 -16.05 -7.41 -4.70
CA ILE A 157 -15.48 -6.08 -4.84
C ILE A 157 -16.48 -5.02 -4.41
N ASP A 158 -16.01 -4.09 -3.57
CA ASP A 158 -16.82 -2.96 -3.10
C ASP A 158 -15.94 -1.80 -2.64
N ASP A 159 -16.56 -0.64 -2.50
CA ASP A 159 -15.94 0.55 -1.93
C ASP A 159 -16.01 0.47 -0.40
N ARG A 160 -14.85 0.52 0.27
CA ARG A 160 -14.75 0.34 1.71
C ARG A 160 -14.67 1.67 2.45
N PRO A 161 -15.19 1.76 3.70
CA PRO A 161 -15.13 2.99 4.50
C PRO A 161 -13.71 3.53 4.76
N TYR A 162 -12.69 2.70 4.60
CA TYR A 162 -11.28 3.06 4.72
C TYR A 162 -10.67 3.61 3.40
N GLY A 163 -11.51 3.97 2.42
CA GLY A 163 -11.06 4.66 1.21
C GLY A 163 -10.32 3.77 0.22
N ILE A 164 -10.63 2.47 0.22
CA ILE A 164 -10.08 1.49 -0.72
C ILE A 164 -11.24 0.77 -1.37
N ARG A 165 -11.17 0.55 -2.68
CA ARG A 165 -12.06 -0.40 -3.37
C ARG A 165 -11.32 -1.71 -3.49
N ASP A 166 -11.82 -2.74 -2.82
CA ASP A 166 -11.15 -4.04 -2.72
C ASP A 166 -12.08 -5.24 -2.72
N TYR A 167 -11.48 -6.40 -2.97
CA TYR A 167 -12.10 -7.71 -2.89
C TYR A 167 -11.13 -8.73 -2.29
N VAL A 168 -11.65 -9.89 -1.91
CA VAL A 168 -10.86 -10.98 -1.33
C VAL A 168 -11.08 -12.26 -2.10
N VAL A 169 -10.00 -12.96 -2.43
CA VAL A 169 -10.03 -14.29 -3.03
C VAL A 169 -9.43 -15.34 -2.11
N ARG A 170 -9.77 -16.61 -2.37
CA ARG A 170 -9.05 -17.76 -1.81
C ARG A 170 -8.07 -18.32 -2.80
N ASP A 171 -6.86 -18.61 -2.33
CA ASP A 171 -5.87 -19.36 -3.09
C ASP A 171 -6.19 -20.88 -3.12
N LEU A 172 -5.28 -21.68 -3.71
CA LEU A 172 -5.37 -23.14 -3.78
C LEU A 172 -5.58 -23.83 -2.41
N HIS A 173 -5.04 -23.25 -1.34
CA HIS A 173 -5.12 -23.81 0.02
C HIS A 173 -6.06 -23.03 0.95
N GLY A 174 -6.80 -22.06 0.42
CA GLY A 174 -7.79 -21.29 1.14
C GLY A 174 -7.25 -20.04 1.84
N TYR A 175 -5.99 -19.65 1.63
CA TYR A 175 -5.46 -18.38 2.11
C TYR A 175 -6.24 -17.22 1.52
N TYR A 176 -6.47 -16.18 2.33
CA TYR A 176 -7.08 -14.96 1.84
C TYR A 176 -6.02 -14.05 1.21
N LEU A 177 -6.26 -13.69 -0.05
CA LEU A 177 -5.50 -12.67 -0.77
C LEU A 177 -6.45 -11.53 -1.10
N SER A 178 -6.15 -10.34 -0.59
CA SER A 178 -6.93 -9.13 -0.82
C SER A 178 -6.26 -8.28 -1.89
N PHE A 179 -7.04 -7.73 -2.82
CA PHE A 179 -6.56 -6.84 -3.86
C PHE A 179 -7.42 -5.58 -3.86
N GLY A 180 -6.78 -4.41 -3.81
CA GLY A 180 -7.51 -3.14 -3.79
C GLY A 180 -6.75 -1.96 -4.36
N HIS A 181 -7.46 -0.89 -4.69
CA HIS A 181 -6.88 0.40 -5.07
C HIS A 181 -7.44 1.55 -4.23
N HIS A 182 -6.73 2.68 -4.18
CA HIS A 182 -7.18 3.84 -3.44
C HIS A 182 -8.38 4.53 -4.11
N LEU A 183 -9.37 4.90 -3.30
CA LEU A 183 -10.46 5.78 -3.67
C LEU A 183 -10.08 7.22 -3.31
N PHE A 184 -9.56 7.97 -4.27
CA PHE A 184 -9.16 9.37 -4.03
C PHE A 184 -10.33 10.35 -3.90
N ASN A 185 -11.54 9.90 -4.19
CA ASN A 185 -12.79 10.62 -3.89
C ASN A 185 -13.34 10.32 -2.48
N ALA A 186 -12.64 9.51 -1.68
CA ALA A 186 -13.04 9.21 -0.31
C ALA A 186 -12.75 10.41 0.60
N GLY A 187 -13.79 11.14 0.97
CA GLY A 187 -13.70 12.27 1.90
C GLY A 187 -14.88 13.24 1.78
N PRO A 188 -15.03 14.17 2.73
CA PRO A 188 -16.01 15.24 2.59
C PRO A 188 -15.68 16.09 1.35
N SER A 189 -16.70 16.46 0.59
CA SER A 189 -16.51 17.34 -0.58
C SER A 189 -15.91 18.68 -0.16
N ILE A 190 -14.87 19.12 -0.87
CA ILE A 190 -14.27 20.44 -0.68
C ILE A 190 -15.03 21.44 -1.56
N LYS A 191 -15.61 22.48 -0.94
CA LYS A 191 -16.28 23.56 -1.67
C LYS A 191 -15.24 24.47 -2.31
N ILE A 192 -15.39 24.72 -3.61
CA ILE A 192 -14.49 25.58 -4.39
C ILE A 192 -15.30 26.48 -5.32
N GLU A 193 -14.68 27.57 -5.76
CA GLU A 193 -15.15 28.43 -6.85
C GLU A 193 -14.25 28.21 -8.06
N ARG A 194 -14.85 28.14 -9.26
CA ARG A 194 -14.12 28.00 -10.52
C ARG A 194 -14.17 29.29 -11.31
N VAL A 195 -13.06 29.61 -11.96
CA VAL A 195 -12.94 30.74 -12.88
C VAL A 195 -12.33 30.23 -14.18
N ASP A 196 -12.85 30.69 -15.31
CA ASP A 196 -12.30 30.37 -16.62
C ASP A 196 -10.95 31.07 -16.82
N VAL A 197 -9.93 30.30 -17.21
CA VAL A 197 -8.59 30.82 -17.48
C VAL A 197 -8.40 30.90 -19.01
N PRO A 198 -8.08 32.07 -19.58
CA PRO A 198 -7.90 32.22 -21.02
C PRO A 198 -6.54 31.65 -21.45
N VAL A 199 -6.47 30.34 -21.69
CA VAL A 199 -5.26 29.65 -22.13
C VAL A 199 -5.36 29.19 -23.59
N ARG A 200 -4.20 29.15 -24.25
CA ARG A 200 -4.01 28.44 -25.53
C ARG A 200 -3.06 27.26 -25.28
N LEU A 201 -3.31 26.14 -25.96
CA LEU A 201 -2.51 24.93 -25.85
C LEU A 201 -2.10 24.45 -27.24
N GLU A 202 -0.92 23.82 -27.35
CA GLU A 202 -0.49 23.21 -28.61
C GLU A 202 -1.49 22.13 -29.05
N LYS A 203 -1.78 22.09 -30.36
CA LYS A 203 -2.88 21.30 -30.93
C LYS A 203 -2.81 19.81 -30.59
N ARG A 204 -1.63 19.20 -30.64
CA ARG A 204 -1.45 17.77 -30.33
C ARG A 204 -1.56 17.51 -28.82
N LEU A 205 -1.04 18.40 -27.98
CA LEU A 205 -1.22 18.32 -26.52
C LEU A 205 -2.69 18.45 -26.12
N ALA A 206 -3.45 19.33 -26.76
CA ALA A 206 -4.90 19.45 -26.54
C ALA A 206 -5.63 18.15 -26.87
N ALA A 207 -5.33 17.54 -28.03
CA ALA A 207 -5.90 16.25 -28.42
C ALA A 207 -5.52 15.10 -27.47
N LEU A 208 -4.27 15.10 -26.96
CA LEU A 208 -3.84 14.15 -25.93
C LEU A 208 -4.61 14.34 -24.63
N LEU A 209 -4.78 15.58 -24.16
CA LEU A 209 -5.51 15.88 -22.92
C LEU A 209 -6.97 15.43 -23.02
N GLU A 210 -7.63 15.66 -24.16
CA GLU A 210 -9.00 15.18 -24.41
C GLU A 210 -9.11 13.66 -24.35
N ASP A 211 -8.21 12.95 -25.02
CA ASP A 211 -8.22 11.48 -25.03
C ASP A 211 -7.86 10.89 -23.66
N LEU A 212 -6.94 11.52 -22.94
CA LEU A 212 -6.60 11.12 -21.58
C LEU A 212 -7.77 11.32 -20.62
N ALA A 213 -8.48 12.45 -20.73
CA ALA A 213 -9.68 12.71 -19.94
C ALA A 213 -10.78 11.66 -20.19
N LYS A 214 -10.99 11.27 -21.46
CA LYS A 214 -11.90 10.17 -21.83
C LYS A 214 -11.45 8.84 -21.24
N HIS A 215 -10.16 8.50 -21.33
CA HIS A 215 -9.60 7.28 -20.75
C HIS A 215 -9.83 7.23 -19.22
N LYS A 216 -9.61 8.36 -18.55
CA LYS A 216 -9.84 8.52 -17.10
C LYS A 216 -11.32 8.72 -16.72
N ARG A 217 -12.25 8.74 -17.69
CA ARG A 217 -13.70 8.96 -17.50
C ARG A 217 -14.01 10.25 -16.71
N MET A 218 -13.29 11.32 -16.99
CA MET A 218 -13.46 12.63 -16.35
C MET A 218 -13.52 13.75 -17.39
N SER A 219 -13.92 14.94 -16.95
CA SER A 219 -13.88 16.13 -17.81
C SER A 219 -12.44 16.57 -18.09
N VAL A 220 -12.23 17.31 -19.18
CA VAL A 220 -10.94 17.94 -19.50
C VAL A 220 -10.49 18.86 -18.36
N ASN A 221 -11.41 19.63 -17.79
CA ASN A 221 -11.13 20.53 -16.66
C ASN A 221 -10.64 19.75 -15.43
N SER A 222 -11.33 18.66 -15.08
CA SER A 222 -10.94 17.80 -13.96
C SER A 222 -9.58 17.13 -14.19
N CYS A 223 -9.30 16.68 -15.42
CA CYS A 223 -8.00 16.10 -15.77
C CYS A 223 -6.88 17.14 -15.64
N LEU A 224 -7.12 18.37 -16.09
CA LEU A 224 -6.16 19.46 -15.96
C LEU A 224 -5.94 19.86 -14.49
N GLU A 225 -7.00 20.01 -13.70
CA GLU A 225 -6.92 20.30 -12.26
C GLU A 225 -6.13 19.21 -11.51
N GLU A 226 -6.41 17.93 -11.79
CA GLU A 226 -5.68 16.80 -11.22
C GLU A 226 -4.19 16.88 -11.56
N MET A 227 -3.84 17.15 -12.82
CA MET A 227 -2.44 17.28 -13.25
C MET A 227 -1.73 18.46 -12.57
N LEU A 228 -2.40 19.60 -12.45
CA LEU A 228 -1.85 20.79 -11.80
C LEU A 228 -1.62 20.58 -10.30
N LEU A 229 -2.59 19.99 -9.59
CA LEU A 229 -2.47 19.70 -8.15
C LEU A 229 -1.26 18.83 -7.86
N HIS A 230 -1.13 17.70 -8.57
CA HIS A 230 -0.02 16.78 -8.36
C HIS A 230 1.33 17.42 -8.72
N THR A 231 1.40 18.14 -9.84
CA THR A 231 2.64 18.81 -10.27
C THR A 231 3.12 19.82 -9.23
N ASN A 232 2.20 20.58 -8.62
CA ASN A 232 2.53 21.56 -7.60
C ASN A 232 2.98 20.93 -6.27
N ASP A 233 2.57 19.69 -6.00
CA ASP A 233 3.04 18.89 -4.85
C ASP A 233 4.33 18.11 -5.16
N GLY A 234 4.90 18.25 -6.36
CA GLY A 234 6.13 17.56 -6.78
C GLY A 234 5.93 16.06 -7.08
N VAL A 235 4.69 15.63 -7.31
CA VAL A 235 4.32 14.24 -7.60
C VAL A 235 3.60 14.10 -8.95
N GLY A 236 3.53 12.88 -9.47
CA GLY A 236 2.84 12.59 -10.74
C GLY A 236 1.40 12.09 -10.54
N PRO A 237 0.40 12.58 -11.30
CA PRO A 237 -1.02 12.17 -11.21
C PRO A 237 -1.33 10.84 -11.93
N HIS A 238 -0.31 10.07 -12.33
CA HIS A 238 -0.45 8.97 -13.28
C HIS A 238 0.17 7.68 -12.73
N THR A 239 -0.64 6.62 -12.71
CA THR A 239 -0.14 5.27 -12.47
C THR A 239 0.78 4.83 -13.62
N GLN A 240 1.56 3.76 -13.43
CA GLN A 240 2.39 3.21 -14.52
C GLN A 240 1.56 2.77 -15.74
N THR A 241 0.35 2.25 -15.52
CA THR A 241 -0.57 1.91 -16.61
C THR A 241 -1.03 3.16 -17.36
N THR A 242 -1.38 4.22 -16.63
CA THR A 242 -1.75 5.51 -17.24
C THR A 242 -0.58 6.11 -18.02
N LEU A 243 0.66 6.02 -17.51
CA LEU A 243 1.85 6.49 -18.22
C LEU A 243 2.09 5.71 -19.53
N ARG A 244 1.88 4.38 -19.53
CA ARG A 244 1.93 3.58 -20.77
C ARG A 244 0.90 4.06 -21.78
N HIS A 245 -0.34 4.29 -21.35
CA HIS A 245 -1.38 4.81 -22.22
C HIS A 245 -1.04 6.21 -22.78
N ILE A 246 -0.47 7.09 -21.95
CA ILE A 246 0.00 8.40 -22.40
C ILE A 246 1.07 8.26 -23.49
N GLN A 247 1.98 7.28 -23.41
CA GLN A 247 2.95 7.03 -24.49
C GLN A 247 2.27 6.57 -25.79
N GLU A 248 1.21 5.79 -25.72
CA GLU A 248 0.40 5.43 -26.89
C GLU A 248 -0.28 6.66 -27.50
N LEU A 249 -0.83 7.55 -26.66
CA LEU A 249 -1.43 8.81 -27.10
C LEU A 249 -0.40 9.76 -27.71
N LYS A 250 0.81 9.85 -27.16
CA LYS A 250 1.90 10.63 -27.77
C LYS A 250 2.20 10.13 -29.18
N LYS A 251 2.30 8.81 -29.38
CA LYS A 251 2.49 8.22 -30.72
C LYS A 251 1.30 8.53 -31.64
N LYS A 252 0.07 8.33 -31.16
CA LYS A 252 -1.17 8.58 -31.91
C LYS A 252 -1.26 10.02 -32.44
N HIS A 253 -0.94 10.99 -31.59
CA HIS A 253 -1.03 12.42 -31.92
C HIS A 253 0.26 12.98 -32.51
N GLY A 254 1.27 12.14 -32.73
CA GLY A 254 2.56 12.54 -33.30
C GLY A 254 3.35 13.50 -32.41
N ILE A 255 3.26 13.37 -31.08
CA ILE A 255 4.04 14.18 -30.13
C ILE A 255 5.43 13.57 -29.99
N ASP A 256 6.39 14.19 -30.65
CA ASP A 256 7.78 13.75 -30.82
C ASP A 256 8.79 14.52 -29.95
N TYR A 257 8.30 15.37 -29.04
CA TYR A 257 9.12 16.19 -28.17
C TYR A 257 9.02 15.80 -26.67
N ASP A 258 9.95 16.35 -25.89
CA ASP A 258 10.09 16.10 -24.45
C ASP A 258 9.32 17.12 -23.59
N SER A 259 9.38 16.97 -22.27
CA SER A 259 8.71 17.89 -21.33
C SER A 259 9.24 19.32 -21.36
N HIS A 260 10.42 19.56 -21.94
CA HIS A 260 11.05 20.89 -22.05
C HIS A 260 10.74 21.59 -23.38
N ALA A 261 9.92 20.99 -24.24
CA ALA A 261 9.61 21.54 -25.55
C ALA A 261 8.88 22.88 -25.51
N SER A 262 8.16 23.16 -24.41
CA SER A 262 7.46 24.44 -24.21
C SER A 262 8.38 25.65 -24.34
N TYR A 263 9.65 25.55 -23.93
CA TYR A 263 10.65 26.62 -24.08
C TYR A 263 11.09 26.87 -25.53
N ARG A 264 10.71 25.99 -26.47
CA ARG A 264 11.14 25.99 -27.87
C ARG A 264 9.98 26.09 -28.86
N PHE A 265 8.73 26.11 -28.39
CA PHE A 265 7.60 26.30 -29.28
C PHE A 265 7.65 27.70 -29.90
N ALA A 266 7.36 27.77 -31.18
CA ALA A 266 7.18 29.00 -31.94
C ALA A 266 5.79 28.95 -32.60
N GLU A 267 5.11 30.09 -32.62
CA GLU A 267 3.83 30.21 -33.32
C GLU A 267 4.09 30.38 -34.83
N GLU A 268 3.24 29.77 -35.65
CA GLU A 268 3.19 29.99 -37.10
C GLU A 268 2.42 31.28 -37.44
#